data_AF-A0A950MV95-F1
#
_entry.id   AF-A0A950MV95-F1
#
_cell.length_a   1.000
_cell.length_b   1.000
_cell.length_c   1.000
_cell.angle_alpha   90.00
_cell.angle_beta   90.00
_cell.angle_gamma   90.00
#
_symmetry.space_group_name_H-M   'P 1'
#
loop_
_entity.id
_entity.type
_entity.pdbx_description
1 polymer ?
#
loop_
_entity_poly.entity_id
_entity_poly.type
_entity_poly.pdbx_seq_one_letter_code
_entity_poly.pdbx_strand_id
1 'polypeptide(L)'
;MTFTAHMRLGSIGALAAMAAFGIAALRARRPQPAGVDTMVKIELEVAERDERRRVEGSCPFVVGRSADADLLLSDPEVSRRHARFENDGRTVFVSDLHSSNGTFLNGRRVVETIEVRPGDVIDLGTVRLTFLGSQPCS
;
A
#
# COMPACT_ATOMS: atom_id res chain seq x y z
N MET A 1 -37.45 -66.82 23.94
CA MET A 1 -38.24 -65.58 23.83
C MET A 1 -37.39 -64.47 24.44
N THR A 2 -36.61 -63.78 23.61
CA THR A 2 -35.54 -62.89 24.06
C THR A 2 -35.47 -61.70 23.09
N PHE A 3 -35.74 -60.52 23.65
CA PHE A 3 -35.38 -59.16 23.23
C PHE A 3 -35.17 -58.87 21.74
N THR A 4 -36.14 -58.17 21.14
CA THR A 4 -35.94 -57.38 19.93
C THR A 4 -35.79 -55.91 20.31
N ALA A 5 -34.57 -55.39 20.23
CA ALA A 5 -34.28 -53.97 20.34
C ALA A 5 -34.31 -53.36 18.93
N HIS A 6 -35.28 -52.49 18.65
CA HIS A 6 -35.27 -51.62 17.48
C HIS A 6 -35.00 -50.16 17.90
N MET A 7 -33.76 -49.75 17.62
CA MET A 7 -33.30 -48.39 17.29
C MET A 7 -34.23 -47.82 16.17
N ARG A 8 -34.61 -46.54 16.03
CA ARG A 8 -33.96 -45.24 16.25
C ARG A 8 -35.04 -44.15 16.41
N LEU A 9 -34.84 -43.21 17.34
CA LEU A 9 -35.59 -41.96 17.41
C LEU A 9 -34.86 -40.90 16.57
N GLY A 10 -35.61 -40.18 15.75
CA GLY A 10 -35.12 -39.12 14.87
C GLY A 10 -34.88 -37.79 15.58
N SER A 11 -33.92 -37.07 15.03
CA SER A 11 -33.84 -35.61 14.84
C SER A 11 -34.34 -34.68 15.94
N ILE A 12 -33.41 -34.08 16.68
CA ILE A 12 -33.51 -32.65 17.04
C ILE A 12 -32.15 -32.00 16.75
N GLY A 13 -32.21 -30.90 16.01
CA GLY A 13 -31.10 -30.24 15.34
C GLY A 13 -29.98 -29.76 16.25
N ALA A 14 -28.78 -29.80 15.69
CA ALA A 14 -27.56 -29.25 16.24
C ALA A 14 -27.74 -27.76 16.57
N LEU A 15 -27.71 -27.42 17.86
CA LEU A 15 -27.47 -26.06 18.30
C LEU A 15 -26.00 -25.73 17.98
N ALA A 16 -25.81 -24.73 17.13
CA ALA A 16 -24.50 -24.22 16.73
C ALA A 16 -23.71 -23.74 17.95
N ALA A 17 -22.68 -24.49 18.32
CA ALA A 17 -21.58 -23.98 19.11
C ALA A 17 -20.72 -23.10 18.20
N MET A 18 -20.87 -21.78 18.33
CA MET A 18 -20.01 -20.80 17.66
C MET A 18 -18.59 -20.94 18.23
N ALA A 19 -17.78 -21.73 17.52
CA ALA A 19 -16.36 -21.81 17.71
C ALA A 19 -15.65 -20.57 17.15
N ALA A 20 -14.50 -20.27 17.75
CA ALA A 20 -13.38 -19.51 17.20
C ALA A 20 -13.46 -17.97 17.22
N PHE A 21 -13.29 -17.36 18.39
CA PHE A 21 -12.50 -16.12 18.52
C PHE A 21 -11.08 -16.49 18.94
N GLY A 22 -10.34 -17.05 17.99
CA GLY A 22 -9.00 -17.55 18.20
C GLY A 22 -8.23 -17.56 16.91
N ILE A 23 -7.96 -16.37 16.35
CA ILE A 23 -6.72 -16.14 15.62
C ILE A 23 -6.33 -14.71 16.02
N ALA A 24 -5.40 -14.62 16.97
CA ALA A 24 -4.56 -13.45 17.11
C ALA A 24 -4.23 -12.98 15.71
N ALA A 25 -4.62 -11.75 15.34
CA ALA A 25 -4.10 -11.14 14.14
C ALA A 25 -2.59 -11.28 14.28
N LEU A 26 -2.04 -12.26 13.56
CA LEU A 26 -0.63 -12.34 13.27
C LEU A 26 -0.40 -10.98 12.67
N ARG A 27 0.10 -10.05 13.50
CA ARG A 27 0.82 -8.88 13.06
C ARG A 27 1.82 -9.52 12.13
N ALA A 28 1.49 -9.55 10.84
CA ALA A 28 2.40 -9.89 9.79
C ALA A 28 3.59 -9.03 10.17
N ARG A 29 4.65 -9.71 10.64
CA ARG A 29 5.88 -9.03 11.02
C ARG A 29 6.14 -8.19 9.79
N ARG A 30 6.05 -6.85 9.93
CA ARG A 30 6.40 -5.97 8.82
C ARG A 30 7.72 -6.54 8.32
N PRO A 31 7.88 -6.89 7.04
CA PRO A 31 9.20 -7.15 6.53
C PRO A 31 9.96 -5.86 6.80
N GLN A 32 10.75 -5.88 7.87
CA GLN A 32 11.67 -4.84 8.23
C GLN A 32 12.78 -5.08 7.21
N PRO A 33 12.97 -4.21 6.20
CA PRO A 33 14.01 -4.45 5.21
C PRO A 33 15.33 -4.51 5.96
N ALA A 34 15.86 -5.71 6.06
CA ALA A 34 17.16 -5.98 6.61
C ALA A 34 18.18 -5.50 5.58
N GLY A 35 18.85 -4.38 5.85
CA GLY A 35 20.00 -3.95 5.07
C GLY A 35 20.09 -2.45 4.92
N VAL A 36 20.93 -1.84 5.76
CA VAL A 36 21.46 -0.47 5.68
C VAL A 36 20.41 0.64 5.60
N ASP A 37 20.36 1.47 6.65
CA ASP A 37 19.53 2.68 6.77
C ASP A 37 20.05 3.78 5.82
N THR A 38 20.29 3.45 4.55
CA THR A 38 20.69 4.41 3.54
C THR A 38 19.46 5.25 3.23
N MET A 39 19.42 6.43 3.83
CA MET A 39 18.45 7.46 3.49
C MET A 39 18.63 7.81 2.01
N VAL A 40 17.72 7.32 1.17
CA VAL A 40 17.71 7.65 -0.25
C VAL A 40 16.85 8.89 -0.44
N LYS A 41 17.42 9.96 -0.99
CA LYS A 41 16.66 11.12 -1.46
C LYS A 41 16.04 10.80 -2.80
N ILE A 42 14.82 11.26 -3.01
CA ILE A 42 14.09 11.19 -4.28
C ILE A 42 13.76 12.60 -4.74
N GLU A 43 13.75 12.80 -6.06
CA GLU A 43 13.31 14.03 -6.71
C GLU A 43 12.11 13.72 -7.59
N LEU A 44 11.04 14.51 -7.42
CA LEU A 44 9.78 14.38 -8.15
C LEU A 44 9.45 15.71 -8.83
N GLU A 45 9.02 15.68 -10.08
CA GLU A 45 8.24 16.78 -10.67
C GLU A 45 6.76 16.49 -10.43
N VAL A 46 6.07 17.41 -9.77
CA VAL A 46 4.64 17.33 -9.47
C VAL A 46 3.90 18.26 -10.42
N ALA A 47 3.00 17.71 -11.23
CA ALA A 47 2.07 18.45 -12.06
C ALA A 47 0.66 18.35 -11.45
N GLU A 48 0.16 19.46 -10.92
CA GLU A 48 -1.19 19.62 -10.37
C GLU A 48 -1.89 20.74 -11.15
N ARG A 49 -3.00 20.43 -11.82
CA ARG A 49 -3.73 21.40 -12.66
C ARG A 49 -2.79 22.01 -13.72
N ASP A 50 -2.58 23.33 -13.68
CA ASP A 50 -1.73 24.08 -14.60
C ASP A 50 -0.34 24.40 -14.01
N GLU A 51 -0.04 23.92 -12.80
CA GLU A 51 1.21 24.20 -12.09
C GLU A 51 2.14 22.99 -12.09
N ARG A 52 3.44 23.26 -12.22
CA ARG A 52 4.50 22.27 -12.07
C ARG A 52 5.51 22.74 -11.04
N ARG A 53 5.87 21.86 -10.11
CA ARG A 53 6.89 22.13 -9.09
C ARG A 53 7.77 20.91 -8.88
N ARG A 54 9.04 21.15 -8.55
CA ARG A 54 9.95 20.09 -8.10
C ARG A 54 9.88 19.94 -6.59
N VAL A 55 9.92 18.70 -6.15
CA VAL A 55 9.89 18.32 -4.74
C VAL A 55 10.97 17.29 -4.49
N GLU A 56 11.71 17.50 -3.41
CA GLU A 56 12.66 16.52 -2.88
C GLU A 56 12.07 15.85 -1.63
N GLY A 57 12.37 14.57 -1.44
CA GLY A 57 11.92 13.80 -0.29
C GLY A 57 12.96 12.75 0.11
N SER A 58 12.85 12.21 1.32
CA SER A 58 13.66 11.07 1.77
C SER A 58 12.77 9.85 1.91
N CYS A 59 13.22 8.70 1.40
CA CYS A 59 12.50 7.45 1.60
C CYS A 59 12.59 6.98 3.06
N PRO A 60 11.51 6.44 3.65
CA PRO A 60 10.19 6.29 3.03
C PRO A 60 9.47 7.64 2.88
N PHE A 61 8.82 7.85 1.73
CA PHE A 61 8.15 9.11 1.39
C PHE A 61 6.70 8.85 0.99
N VAL A 62 5.75 9.43 1.72
CA VAL A 62 4.32 9.26 1.52
C VAL A 62 3.76 10.46 0.77
N VAL A 63 2.95 10.18 -0.25
CA VAL A 63 2.23 11.20 -1.02
C VAL A 63 0.74 11.05 -0.77
N GLY A 64 0.04 12.17 -0.57
CA GLY A 64 -1.40 12.15 -0.32
C GLY A 64 -1.99 13.53 -0.08
N ARG A 65 -3.31 13.60 0.14
CA ARG A 65 -4.04 14.87 0.29
C ARG A 65 -4.15 15.41 1.71
N SER A 66 -3.57 14.73 2.68
CA SER A 66 -3.71 15.05 4.11
C SER A 66 -2.36 15.39 4.70
N ALA A 67 -2.36 16.16 5.80
CA ALA A 67 -1.16 16.68 6.44
C ALA A 67 -0.26 15.59 7.08
N ASP A 68 -0.70 14.33 7.06
CA ASP A 68 0.07 13.15 7.45
C ASP A 68 0.91 12.56 6.30
N ALA A 69 0.83 13.14 5.10
CA ALA A 69 1.71 12.84 3.97
C ALA A 69 2.93 13.79 3.94
N ASP A 70 4.07 13.28 3.48
CA ASP A 70 5.29 14.07 3.29
C ASP A 70 5.16 15.03 2.10
N LEU A 71 4.46 14.60 1.04
CA LEU A 71 4.02 15.46 -0.05
C LEU A 71 2.49 15.63 0.00
N LEU A 72 2.08 16.83 0.38
CA LEU A 72 0.68 17.27 0.37
C LEU A 72 0.24 17.68 -1.03
N LEU A 73 -0.74 16.95 -1.57
CA LEU A 73 -1.43 17.24 -2.83
C LEU A 73 -2.82 17.84 -2.55
N SER A 74 -3.26 18.79 -3.37
CA SER A 74 -4.54 19.49 -3.14
C SER A 74 -5.74 18.83 -3.85
N ASP A 75 -5.49 17.73 -4.54
CA ASP A 75 -6.48 17.07 -5.38
C ASP A 75 -7.49 16.23 -4.55
N PRO A 76 -8.81 16.43 -4.71
CA PRO A 76 -9.83 15.64 -4.01
C PRO A 76 -9.86 14.16 -4.40
N GLU A 77 -9.41 13.78 -5.60
CA GLU A 77 -9.29 12.41 -6.08
C GLU A 77 -8.09 11.67 -5.48
N VAL A 78 -7.17 12.39 -4.84
CA VAL A 78 -6.06 11.80 -4.12
C VAL A 78 -6.52 11.37 -2.72
N SER A 79 -6.21 10.14 -2.30
CA SER A 79 -6.47 9.68 -0.93
C SER A 79 -5.56 10.36 0.10
N ARG A 80 -5.99 10.38 1.37
CA ARG A 80 -5.24 11.04 2.48
C ARG A 80 -3.77 10.59 2.53
N ARG A 81 -3.56 9.28 2.44
CA ARG A 81 -2.28 8.64 2.17
C ARG A 81 -2.51 7.77 0.94
N HIS A 82 -1.94 8.13 -0.19
CA HIS A 82 -2.30 7.56 -1.48
C HIS A 82 -1.26 6.55 -1.95
N ALA A 83 -0.01 7.00 -2.03
CA ALA A 83 1.10 6.19 -2.49
C ALA A 83 2.30 6.37 -1.54
N ARG A 84 3.17 5.37 -1.53
CA ARG A 84 4.41 5.40 -0.75
C ARG A 84 5.58 5.00 -1.61
N PHE A 85 6.62 5.82 -1.55
CA PHE A 85 7.94 5.48 -2.06
C PHE A 85 8.77 4.85 -0.93
N GLU A 86 9.35 3.70 -1.21
CA GLU A 86 10.30 2.99 -0.33
C GLU A 86 11.59 2.70 -1.10
N ASN A 87 12.64 2.32 -0.39
CA ASN A 87 13.90 1.94 -1.02
C ASN A 87 14.52 0.71 -0.32
N ASP A 88 15.40 0.00 -1.03
CA ASP A 88 16.20 -1.12 -0.53
C ASP A 88 17.72 -0.77 -0.38
N GLY A 89 18.02 0.52 -0.27
CA GLY A 89 19.37 1.10 -0.23
C GLY A 89 19.91 1.52 -1.61
N ARG A 90 19.32 1.03 -2.71
CA ARG A 90 19.75 1.36 -4.07
C ARG A 90 18.61 1.67 -5.02
N THR A 91 17.53 0.91 -4.90
CA THR A 91 16.39 0.93 -5.80
C THR A 91 15.22 1.59 -5.09
N VAL A 92 14.47 2.44 -5.81
CA VAL A 92 13.25 3.05 -5.30
C VAL A 92 12.05 2.29 -5.84
N PHE A 93 11.07 2.08 -4.98
CA PHE A 93 9.83 1.41 -5.31
C PHE A 93 8.64 2.26 -4.93
N VAL A 94 7.53 2.13 -5.66
CA VAL A 94 6.24 2.73 -5.33
C VAL A 94 5.23 1.64 -4.99
N SER A 95 4.39 1.92 -4.01
CA SER A 95 3.25 1.10 -3.61
C SER A 95 2.00 1.95 -3.42
N ASP A 96 0.85 1.40 -3.79
CA ASP A 96 -0.46 1.98 -3.50
C ASP A 96 -0.84 1.70 -2.04
N LEU A 97 -1.30 2.71 -1.30
CA LEU A 97 -1.72 2.60 0.10
C LEU A 97 -3.24 2.37 0.24
N HIS A 98 -3.80 1.51 -0.60
CA HIS A 98 -5.25 1.25 -0.70
C HIS A 98 -6.02 2.54 -1.02
N SER A 99 -5.55 3.26 -2.01
CA SER A 99 -6.18 4.50 -2.44
C SER A 99 -7.54 4.22 -3.09
N SER A 100 -8.43 5.22 -3.06
CA SER A 100 -9.77 5.13 -3.64
C SER A 100 -9.74 4.94 -5.16
N ASN A 101 -8.85 5.66 -5.85
CA ASN A 101 -8.79 5.69 -7.31
C ASN A 101 -7.65 4.85 -7.90
N GLY A 102 -6.75 4.35 -7.05
CA GLY A 102 -5.57 3.60 -7.45
C GLY A 102 -4.40 4.49 -7.85
N THR A 103 -3.20 3.92 -7.70
CA THR A 103 -1.95 4.44 -8.24
C THR A 103 -1.66 3.79 -9.60
N PHE A 104 -1.21 4.57 -10.57
CA PHE A 104 -0.82 4.07 -11.89
C PHE A 104 0.62 4.44 -12.20
N LEU A 105 1.43 3.47 -12.64
CA LEU A 105 2.79 3.68 -13.13
C LEU A 105 2.79 3.49 -14.65
N ASN A 106 3.11 4.54 -15.40
CA ASN A 106 3.12 4.55 -16.86
C ASN A 106 1.80 4.00 -17.46
N GLY A 107 0.67 4.41 -16.89
CA GLY A 107 -0.68 3.97 -17.29
C GLY A 107 -1.09 2.57 -16.81
N ARG A 108 -0.22 1.84 -16.10
CA ARG A 108 -0.53 0.52 -15.55
C ARG A 108 -0.81 0.61 -14.06
N ARG A 109 -1.93 0.03 -13.61
CA ARG A 109 -2.31 0.06 -12.21
C ARG A 109 -1.28 -0.68 -11.34
N VAL A 110 -0.83 -0.03 -10.27
CA VAL A 110 0.05 -0.59 -9.26
C VAL A 110 -0.78 -1.48 -8.33
N VAL A 111 -0.55 -2.78 -8.38
CA VAL A 111 -1.23 -3.80 -7.54
C VAL A 111 -0.34 -4.35 -6.43
N GLU A 112 0.97 -4.26 -6.62
CA GLU A 112 2.02 -4.65 -5.70
C GLU A 112 3.10 -3.56 -5.69
N THR A 113 4.14 -3.72 -4.88
CA THR A 113 5.29 -2.79 -4.89
C THR A 113 6.08 -2.94 -6.19
N ILE A 114 6.27 -1.84 -6.93
CA ILE A 114 6.94 -1.83 -8.26
C ILE A 114 8.13 -0.88 -8.23
N GLU A 115 9.24 -1.29 -8.85
CA GLU A 115 10.43 -0.44 -9.06
C GLU A 115 10.07 0.79 -9.90
N VAL A 116 10.60 1.96 -9.53
CA VAL A 116 10.44 3.21 -10.27
C VAL A 116 11.81 3.69 -10.76
N ARG A 117 11.86 4.15 -12.02
CA ARG A 117 13.06 4.64 -12.68
C ARG A 117 12.94 6.10 -13.11
N PRO A 118 14.06 6.82 -13.25
CA PRO A 118 14.05 8.19 -13.77
C PRO A 118 13.28 8.27 -15.10
N GLY A 119 12.34 9.22 -15.18
CA GLY A 119 11.43 9.43 -16.30
C GLY A 119 10.09 8.70 -16.18
N ASP A 120 9.93 7.78 -15.22
CA ASP A 120 8.64 7.12 -15.00
C ASP A 120 7.59 8.10 -14.49
N VAL A 121 6.36 7.86 -14.91
CA VAL A 121 5.21 8.70 -14.60
C VAL A 121 4.27 7.94 -13.67
N ILE A 122 3.94 8.55 -12.53
CA ILE A 122 3.01 8.06 -11.54
C ILE A 122 1.77 8.96 -11.52
N ASP A 123 0.61 8.43 -11.89
CA ASP A 123 -0.66 9.16 -11.86
C ASP A 123 -1.46 8.79 -10.60
N LEU A 124 -1.94 9.82 -9.89
CA LEU A 124 -2.75 9.74 -8.67
C LEU A 124 -3.97 10.69 -8.82
N GLY A 125 -5.15 10.17 -9.17
CA GLY A 125 -6.28 11.04 -9.52
C GLY A 125 -5.94 11.91 -10.74
N THR A 126 -6.07 13.24 -10.63
CA THR A 126 -5.65 14.17 -11.70
C THR A 126 -4.22 14.67 -11.57
N VAL A 127 -3.49 14.23 -10.52
CA VAL A 127 -2.10 14.60 -10.27
C VAL A 127 -1.15 13.65 -10.99
N ARG A 128 -0.13 14.23 -11.63
CA ARG A 128 0.95 13.48 -12.26
C ARG A 128 2.28 13.77 -11.55
N LEU A 129 2.94 12.71 -11.09
CA LEU A 129 4.29 12.76 -10.55
C LEU A 129 5.24 12.16 -11.60
N THR A 130 6.29 12.88 -11.96
CA THR A 130 7.39 12.33 -12.76
C THR A 130 8.57 12.08 -11.84
N PHE A 131 9.04 10.84 -11.79
CA PHE A 131 10.22 10.50 -10.99
C PHE A 131 11.47 10.98 -11.71
N LEU A 132 12.16 11.98 -11.14
CA LEU A 132 13.35 12.57 -11.75
C LEU A 132 14.61 11.78 -11.39
N GLY A 133 14.61 11.13 -10.24
CA GLY A 133 15.66 10.20 -9.84
C GLY A 133 15.80 10.07 -8.33
N SER A 134 16.86 9.38 -7.93
CA SER A 134 17.19 9.18 -6.53
C SER A 134 18.70 9.23 -6.31
N GLN A 135 19.10 9.75 -5.15
CA GLN A 135 20.50 9.77 -4.73
C GLN A 135 20.64 9.20 -3.30
N PRO A 136 21.64 8.34 -3.04
CA PRO A 136 22.00 7.99 -1.67
C PRO A 136 22.41 9.26 -0.92
N CYS A 137 21.97 9.44 0.32
CA CYS A 137 22.60 10.44 1.19
C CYS A 137 24.02 9.99 1.54
N SER A 138 25.00 10.81 1.19
CA SER A 138 26.40 10.68 1.60
C SER A 138 26.62 11.03 3.07
#